data_AF-A0A968HB26-F1
#
_entry.id   AF-A0A968HB26-F1
#
_cell.length_a   1.000
_cell.length_b   1.000
_cell.length_c   1.000
_cell.angle_alpha   90.00
_cell.angle_beta   90.00
_cell.angle_gamma   90.00
#
_symmetry.space_group_name_H-M   'P 1'
#
loop_
_entity.id
_entity.type
_entity.pdbx_description
1 polymer ?
#
loop_
_entity_poly.entity_id
_entity_poly.type
_entity_poly.pdbx_seq_one_letter_code
_entity_poly.pdbx_strand_id
1 'polypeptide(L)'
;MSDRTPSFIRLIEENRKAIVILLLLISITGGILAYRYYRYTREDPDFCTSCHLMQEAFKSWQEGKHRDYPCQVCHTMTLLEQNKMLISFVVKGTQTIKQKHGRISPWDACRACHVSDIAQGSKSLSNSYGHARHVFMENISCGKCHFGNLHRFTPNEKACAECHTDRMIHGMGMEGLSCLNCHNYGEKSPRMITNERCLRCHKDLAGKNVMSSLKCFDCHHPHGKIKPSSQDCLKSCHGNEAKVGQHNLHMTKAGLQCLDCHKAHRWTVGNEQAKTLCNRCHRLKDPATFIY
;
A
#
# COMPACT_ATOMS: atom_id res chain seq x y z
N MET A 1 73.24 18.91 48.91
CA MET A 1 71.95 18.33 48.44
C MET A 1 72.05 18.10 46.94
N SER A 2 72.19 16.84 46.53
CA SER A 2 72.33 16.44 45.13
C SER A 2 70.93 16.37 44.51
N ASP A 3 70.66 17.23 43.54
CA ASP A 3 69.46 17.25 42.72
C ASP A 3 69.39 15.95 41.90
N ARG A 4 68.67 14.95 42.44
CA ARG A 4 68.33 13.71 41.74
C ARG A 4 66.93 13.83 41.13
N THR A 5 66.72 14.82 40.28
CA THR A 5 65.62 14.71 39.33
C THR A 5 65.92 13.51 38.41
N PRO A 6 65.05 12.47 38.35
CA PRO A 6 65.29 11.29 37.52
C PRO A 6 65.55 11.73 36.07
N SER A 7 66.54 11.13 35.39
CA SER A 7 66.95 11.55 34.04
C SER A 7 65.77 11.62 33.05
N PHE A 8 64.73 10.82 33.29
CA PHE A 8 63.48 10.79 32.54
C PHE A 8 62.62 12.06 32.70
N ILE A 9 62.58 12.67 33.89
CA ILE A 9 61.82 13.90 34.15
C ILE A 9 62.47 15.10 33.45
N ARG A 10 63.80 15.21 33.49
CA ARG A 10 64.53 16.24 32.72
C ARG A 10 64.31 16.11 31.22
N LEU A 11 64.33 14.88 30.69
CA LEU A 11 64.06 14.62 29.27
C LEU A 11 62.64 15.08 28.85
N ILE A 12 61.63 14.89 29.70
CA ILE A 12 60.26 15.34 29.45
C ILE A 12 60.16 16.87 29.52
N GLU A 13 60.83 17.53 30.47
CA GLU A 13 60.85 18.99 30.58
C GLU A 13 61.52 19.66 29.38
N GLU A 14 62.69 19.16 28.97
CA GLU A 14 63.44 19.67 27.81
C GLU A 14 62.66 19.48 26.49
N ASN A 15 61.90 18.38 26.37
CA ASN A 15 61.12 18.05 25.16
C ASN A 15 59.63 18.34 25.30
N ARG A 16 59.18 19.05 26.34
CA ARG A 16 57.76 19.24 26.66
C ARG A 16 56.95 19.76 25.48
N LYS A 17 57.48 20.73 24.73
CA LYS A 17 56.82 21.28 23.54
C LYS A 17 56.68 20.22 22.43
N ALA A 18 57.73 19.45 22.17
CA ALA A 18 57.72 18.39 21.16
C ALA A 18 56.77 17.25 21.54
N ILE A 19 56.73 16.84 22.81
CA ILE A 19 55.80 15.83 23.32
C ILE A 19 54.35 16.30 23.20
N VAL A 20 54.06 17.55 23.59
CA VAL A 20 52.71 18.13 23.46
C VAL A 20 52.29 18.22 21.99
N ILE A 21 53.18 18.63 21.09
CA ILE A 21 52.92 18.66 19.65
C ILE A 21 52.66 17.25 19.11
N LEU A 22 53.45 16.26 19.52
CA LEU A 22 53.28 14.87 19.11
C LEU A 22 51.94 14.30 19.58
N LEU A 23 51.57 14.54 20.84
CA LEU A 23 50.27 14.12 21.39
C LEU A 23 49.10 14.81 20.68
N LEU A 24 49.24 16.09 20.34
CA LEU A 24 48.27 16.82 19.53
C LEU A 24 48.14 16.21 18.13
N LEU A 25 49.26 15.93 17.46
CA LEU A 25 49.26 15.29 16.13
C LEU A 25 48.59 13.91 16.19
N ILE A 26 48.95 13.07 17.17
CA ILE A 26 48.32 11.75 17.36
C ILE A 26 46.82 11.90 17.60
N SER A 27 46.40 12.85 18.43
CA SER A 27 44.98 13.08 18.73
C SER A 27 44.21 13.56 17.50
N ILE A 28 44.78 14.49 16.73
CA ILE A 28 44.19 15.00 15.48
C ILE A 28 44.09 13.89 14.44
N THR A 29 45.18 13.17 14.18
CA THR A 29 45.20 12.04 13.23
C THR A 29 44.23 10.95 13.67
N GLY A 30 44.21 10.61 14.96
CA GLY A 30 43.26 9.65 15.53
C GLY A 30 41.81 10.10 15.33
N GLY A 31 41.51 11.37 15.57
CA GLY A 31 40.19 11.96 15.33
C GLY A 31 39.78 11.90 13.85
N ILE A 32 40.69 12.22 12.92
CA ILE A 32 40.45 12.14 11.47
C ILE A 32 40.17 10.70 11.04
N LEU A 33 40.96 9.73 11.52
CA LEU A 33 40.78 8.31 11.21
C LEU A 33 39.46 7.77 11.77
N ALA A 34 39.15 8.10 13.02
CA ALA A 34 37.90 7.71 13.67
C ALA A 34 36.68 8.30 12.92
N TYR A 35 36.74 9.58 12.53
CA TYR A 35 35.68 10.21 11.75
C TYR A 35 35.50 9.58 10.36
N ARG A 36 36.60 9.28 9.66
CA ARG A 36 36.56 8.57 8.37
C ARG A 36 35.96 7.17 8.50
N TYR A 37 36.36 6.43 9.53
CA TYR A 37 35.83 5.10 9.81
C TYR A 37 34.33 5.15 10.17
N TYR A 38 33.93 6.12 10.99
CA TYR A 38 32.53 6.37 11.32
C TYR A 38 31.69 6.63 10.06
N ARG A 39 32.15 7.54 9.19
CA ARG A 39 31.50 7.87 7.92
C ARG A 39 31.36 6.64 7.01
N TYR A 40 32.44 5.89 6.83
CA TYR A 40 32.45 4.70 5.98
C TYR A 40 31.47 3.62 6.48
N THR A 41 31.41 3.38 7.79
CA THR A 41 30.50 2.36 8.35
C THR A 41 29.03 2.80 8.39
N ARG A 42 28.76 4.10 8.55
CA ARG A 42 27.41 4.63 8.82
C ARG A 42 26.73 5.32 7.63
N GLU A 43 27.49 5.82 6.67
CA GLU A 43 26.97 6.68 5.59
C GLU A 43 27.33 6.17 4.19
N ASP A 44 28.15 5.12 4.09
CA ASP A 44 28.66 4.60 2.81
C ASP A 44 28.13 3.18 2.53
N PRO A 45 27.39 2.96 1.42
CA PRO A 45 26.95 1.62 1.00
C PRO A 45 28.09 0.63 0.74
N ASP A 46 29.29 1.11 0.38
CA ASP A 46 30.43 0.26 0.02
C ASP A 46 30.93 -0.57 1.19
N PHE A 47 30.71 -0.10 2.42
CA PHE A 47 30.98 -0.92 3.61
C PHE A 47 30.15 -2.20 3.60
N CYS A 48 28.88 -2.13 3.23
CA CYS A 48 27.99 -3.29 3.21
C CYS A 48 28.30 -4.22 2.02
N THR A 49 28.75 -3.69 0.88
CA THR A 49 29.10 -4.50 -0.31
C THR A 49 30.38 -5.30 -0.11
N SER A 50 31.25 -4.88 0.81
CA SER A 50 32.44 -5.65 1.22
C SER A 50 32.09 -7.04 1.80
N CYS A 51 30.85 -7.23 2.26
CA CYS A 51 30.35 -8.50 2.76
C CYS A 51 29.69 -9.33 1.65
N HIS A 52 30.14 -10.59 1.49
CA HIS A 52 29.62 -11.50 0.45
C HIS A 52 28.10 -11.76 0.51
N LEU A 53 27.48 -11.66 1.69
CA LEU A 53 26.03 -11.87 1.89
C LEU A 53 25.16 -10.75 1.29
N MET A 54 25.76 -9.61 0.92
CA MET A 54 25.01 -8.42 0.53
C MET A 54 24.82 -8.24 -0.98
N GLN A 55 25.48 -9.03 -1.82
CA GLN A 55 25.50 -8.79 -3.27
C GLN A 55 24.10 -8.77 -3.91
N GLU A 56 23.25 -9.75 -3.60
CA GLU A 56 21.88 -9.81 -4.14
C GLU A 56 21.01 -8.64 -3.67
N ALA A 57 21.11 -8.31 -2.38
CA ALA A 57 20.36 -7.21 -1.80
C ALA A 57 20.84 -5.86 -2.36
N PHE A 58 22.15 -5.68 -2.55
CA PHE A 58 22.73 -4.49 -3.16
C PHE A 58 22.25 -4.30 -4.61
N LYS A 59 22.28 -5.38 -5.42
CA LYS A 59 21.75 -5.33 -6.79
C LYS A 59 20.28 -4.88 -6.81
N SER A 60 19.45 -5.47 -5.95
CA SER A 60 18.03 -5.08 -5.85
C SER A 60 17.83 -3.64 -5.36
N TRP A 61 18.69 -3.13 -4.48
CA TRP A 61 18.67 -1.73 -4.04
C TRP A 61 19.06 -0.77 -5.17
N GLN A 62 20.10 -1.11 -5.94
CA GLN A 62 20.60 -0.32 -7.06
C GLN A 62 19.57 -0.19 -8.20
N GLU A 63 18.80 -1.24 -8.45
CA GLU A 63 17.68 -1.25 -9.40
C GLU A 63 16.44 -0.49 -8.85
N GLY A 64 16.36 -0.31 -7.53
CA GLY A 64 15.23 0.26 -6.83
C GLY A 64 15.13 1.78 -6.87
N LYS A 65 14.00 2.31 -6.37
CA LYS A 65 13.74 3.76 -6.25
C LYS A 65 14.49 4.43 -5.10
N HIS A 66 15.07 3.65 -4.19
CA HIS A 66 15.80 4.15 -3.02
C HIS A 66 17.32 4.06 -3.16
N ARG A 67 17.84 3.83 -4.37
CA ARG A 67 19.28 3.76 -4.66
C ARG A 67 20.07 5.03 -4.31
N ASP A 68 19.36 6.15 -4.16
CA ASP A 68 19.97 7.44 -3.80
C ASP A 68 20.14 7.59 -2.27
N TYR A 69 19.65 6.62 -1.49
CA TYR A 69 19.75 6.60 -0.03
C TYR A 69 20.68 5.47 0.44
N PRO A 70 21.65 5.74 1.34
CA PRO A 70 22.51 4.71 1.91
C PRO A 70 21.72 3.60 2.61
N CYS A 71 22.25 2.38 2.58
CA CYS A 71 21.61 1.22 3.21
C CYS A 71 21.27 1.47 4.69
N GLN A 72 22.15 2.20 5.38
CA GLN A 72 22.10 2.51 6.81
C GLN A 72 20.92 3.42 7.19
N VAL A 73 20.31 4.14 6.25
CA VAL A 73 19.09 4.92 6.49
C VAL A 73 17.95 3.98 6.92
N CYS A 74 17.88 2.80 6.31
CA CYS A 74 16.89 1.77 6.63
C CYS A 74 17.44 0.72 7.60
N HIS A 75 18.71 0.34 7.43
CA HIS A 75 19.41 -0.64 8.25
C HIS A 75 20.19 0.02 9.37
N THR A 76 19.46 0.50 10.37
CA THR A 76 20.09 1.08 11.56
C THR A 76 20.56 -0.01 12.52
N MET A 77 21.69 0.27 13.16
CA MET A 77 22.35 -0.64 14.10
C MET A 77 22.90 0.16 15.28
N THR A 78 22.84 -0.42 16.46
CA THR A 78 23.62 0.08 17.60
C THR A 78 25.10 -0.23 17.42
N LEU A 79 25.98 0.49 18.12
CA LEU A 79 27.42 0.20 18.11
C LEU A 79 27.72 -1.23 18.62
N LEU A 80 26.94 -1.70 19.59
CA LEU A 80 27.11 -3.02 20.19
C LEU A 80 26.76 -4.14 19.18
N GLU A 81 25.72 -3.94 18.37
CA GLU A 81 25.35 -4.88 17.28
C GLU A 81 26.39 -4.90 16.16
N GLN A 82 26.90 -3.73 15.75
CA GLN A 82 27.98 -3.63 14.77
C GLN A 82 29.24 -4.38 15.24
N ASN A 83 29.64 -4.17 16.49
CA ASN A 83 30.82 -4.84 17.05
C ASN A 83 30.60 -6.36 17.21
N LYS A 84 29.41 -6.80 17.64
CA LYS A 84 29.07 -8.24 17.69
C LYS A 84 29.18 -8.90 16.32
N MET A 85 28.79 -8.20 15.26
CA MET A 85 28.86 -8.69 13.89
C MET A 85 30.30 -8.78 13.40
N LEU A 86 31.10 -7.74 13.63
CA LEU A 86 32.54 -7.75 13.33
C LEU A 86 33.26 -8.91 14.03
N ILE A 87 33.02 -9.08 15.33
CA ILE A 87 33.60 -10.19 16.10
C ILE A 87 33.13 -11.53 15.56
N SER A 88 31.83 -11.65 15.23
CA SER A 88 31.29 -12.90 14.66
C SER A 88 31.94 -13.23 13.32
N PHE A 89 32.16 -12.24 12.46
CA PHE A 89 32.84 -12.41 11.17
C PHE A 89 34.30 -12.86 11.36
N VAL A 90 35.03 -12.23 12.28
CA VAL A 90 36.44 -12.58 12.56
C VAL A 90 36.57 -13.96 13.20
N VAL A 91 35.69 -14.32 14.13
CA VAL A 91 35.78 -15.57 14.91
C VAL A 91 35.16 -16.77 14.18
N LYS A 92 34.02 -16.58 13.49
CA LYS A 92 33.26 -17.66 12.85
C LYS A 92 33.44 -17.72 11.33
N GLY A 93 34.17 -16.77 10.74
CA GLY A 93 34.46 -16.73 9.31
C GLY A 93 33.19 -16.69 8.45
N THR A 94 33.12 -17.58 7.46
CA THR A 94 32.07 -17.64 6.43
C THR A 94 30.84 -18.47 6.83
N GLN A 95 30.78 -18.99 8.07
CA GLN A 95 29.63 -19.79 8.50
C GLN A 95 28.35 -18.94 8.53
N THR A 96 27.30 -19.44 7.87
CA THR A 96 26.01 -18.76 7.76
C THR A 96 25.28 -18.76 9.10
N ILE A 97 25.46 -17.69 9.87
CA ILE A 97 24.68 -17.46 11.08
C ILE A 97 23.33 -16.84 10.66
N LYS A 98 22.21 -17.48 11.02
CA LYS A 98 20.88 -16.83 10.94
C LYS A 98 20.83 -15.66 11.93
N GLN A 99 21.36 -14.52 11.52
CA GLN A 99 21.42 -13.30 12.31
C GLN A 99 20.51 -12.25 11.69
N LYS A 100 19.68 -11.61 12.52
CA LYS A 100 18.81 -10.49 12.13
C LYS A 100 19.66 -9.23 11.95
N HIS A 101 20.47 -9.20 10.88
CA HIS A 101 21.37 -8.09 10.57
C HIS A 101 20.58 -6.79 10.38
N GLY A 102 20.83 -5.79 11.24
CA GLY A 102 20.35 -4.42 11.08
C GLY A 102 18.83 -4.28 10.90
N ARG A 103 18.04 -5.10 11.59
CA ARG A 103 16.57 -5.02 11.58
C ARG A 103 16.03 -4.61 12.94
N ILE A 104 16.30 -3.38 13.35
CA ILE A 104 15.39 -2.67 14.25
C ILE A 104 14.17 -2.32 13.37
N SER A 105 12.97 -2.73 13.78
CA SER A 105 11.67 -2.60 13.07
C SER A 105 11.75 -1.79 11.74
N PRO A 106 11.95 -2.45 10.58
CA PRO A 106 12.23 -1.76 9.31
C PRO A 106 11.18 -0.69 8.94
N TRP A 107 9.97 -0.85 9.46
CA TRP A 107 8.85 0.03 9.22
C TRP A 107 9.03 1.43 9.81
N ASP A 108 9.79 1.55 10.90
CA ASP A 108 9.99 2.83 11.57
C ASP A 108 10.85 3.74 10.70
N ALA A 109 11.86 3.17 10.04
CA ALA A 109 12.66 3.87 9.02
C ALA A 109 11.81 4.30 7.82
N CYS A 110 10.87 3.47 7.37
CA CYS A 110 9.94 3.87 6.31
C CYS A 110 9.09 5.08 6.72
N ARG A 111 8.55 5.07 7.96
CA ARG A 111 7.69 6.15 8.47
C ARG A 111 8.44 7.47 8.61
N ALA A 112 9.73 7.43 8.92
CA ALA A 112 10.57 8.61 9.04
C ALA A 112 10.66 9.47 7.76
N CYS A 113 10.32 8.92 6.59
CA CYS A 113 10.30 9.67 5.32
C CYS A 113 8.94 9.63 4.61
N HIS A 114 8.21 8.50 4.66
CA HIS A 114 6.93 8.35 3.96
C HIS A 114 5.72 8.84 4.76
N VAL A 115 5.88 9.06 6.07
CA VAL A 115 4.79 9.45 6.98
C VAL A 115 5.10 10.76 7.73
N SER A 116 6.35 11.23 7.70
CA SER A 116 6.75 12.50 8.27
C SER A 116 6.14 13.68 7.48
N ASP A 117 5.40 14.51 8.21
CA ASP A 117 4.79 15.79 7.83
C ASP A 117 3.55 15.75 6.93
N ILE A 118 2.43 15.49 7.61
CA ILE A 118 1.07 15.91 7.24
C ILE A 118 1.00 17.42 6.90
N ALA A 119 2.00 18.23 7.28
CA ALA A 119 2.01 19.69 7.14
C ALA A 119 2.72 20.26 5.88
N GLN A 120 3.53 19.50 5.14
CA GLN A 120 4.29 20.03 4.00
C GLN A 120 4.31 19.10 2.78
N GLY A 121 3.16 18.54 2.42
CA GLY A 121 3.00 17.86 1.14
C GLY A 121 3.88 16.62 1.01
N SER A 122 3.84 15.74 2.02
CA SER A 122 4.46 14.42 1.95
C SER A 122 4.17 13.76 0.59
N LYS A 123 5.20 13.29 -0.12
CA LYS A 123 5.00 12.46 -1.31
C LYS A 123 4.37 11.12 -0.89
N SER A 124 3.06 10.99 -1.13
CA SER A 124 2.43 9.88 -1.88
C SER A 124 1.65 8.74 -1.19
N LEU A 125 1.72 8.45 0.12
CA LEU A 125 1.05 7.23 0.65
C LEU A 125 -0.12 7.47 1.60
N SER A 126 -0.15 8.57 2.35
CA SER A 126 -1.08 8.78 3.46
C SER A 126 -2.53 9.08 3.06
N ASN A 127 -2.74 9.44 1.80
CA ASN A 127 -4.00 10.01 1.33
C ASN A 127 -4.96 8.99 0.70
N SER A 128 -4.58 7.73 0.53
CA SER A 128 -5.54 6.73 0.06
C SER A 128 -6.41 6.25 1.22
N TYR A 129 -7.71 6.05 0.95
CA TYR A 129 -8.65 5.55 1.96
C TYR A 129 -8.18 4.22 2.55
N GLY A 130 -7.57 3.37 1.72
CA GLY A 130 -7.04 2.07 2.13
C GLY A 130 -5.89 2.15 3.11
N HIS A 131 -4.85 2.94 2.83
CA HIS A 131 -3.76 3.14 3.81
C HIS A 131 -4.25 3.88 5.05
N ALA A 132 -5.15 4.86 4.90
CA ALA A 132 -5.72 5.58 6.03
C ALA A 132 -6.40 4.63 7.02
N ARG A 133 -7.28 3.77 6.52
CA ARG A 133 -7.97 2.79 7.37
C ARG A 133 -7.00 1.78 7.97
N HIS A 134 -6.21 1.09 7.15
CA HIS A 134 -5.44 -0.06 7.63
C HIS A 134 -4.17 0.35 8.40
N VAL A 135 -3.41 1.32 7.91
CA VAL A 135 -2.10 1.68 8.49
C VAL A 135 -2.26 2.65 9.65
N PHE A 136 -3.09 3.68 9.52
CA PHE A 136 -3.20 4.72 10.56
C PHE A 136 -4.31 4.46 11.57
N MET A 137 -5.50 4.01 11.15
CA MET A 137 -6.59 3.76 12.09
C MET A 137 -6.43 2.41 12.81
N GLU A 138 -6.08 1.36 12.08
CA GLU A 138 -5.94 0.00 12.64
C GLU A 138 -4.48 -0.35 13.04
N ASN A 139 -3.53 0.57 12.86
CA ASN A 139 -2.10 0.38 13.21
C ASN A 139 -1.45 -0.87 12.59
N ILE A 140 -1.86 -1.26 11.38
CA ILE A 140 -1.29 -2.42 10.68
C ILE A 140 0.08 -2.04 10.09
N SER A 141 1.10 -2.85 10.37
CA SER A 141 2.46 -2.61 9.84
C SER A 141 2.55 -2.84 8.33
N CYS A 142 3.40 -2.07 7.65
CA CYS A 142 3.47 -2.11 6.18
C CYS A 142 3.81 -3.51 5.64
N GLY A 143 4.62 -4.29 6.38
CA GLY A 143 5.01 -5.66 6.01
C GLY A 143 3.94 -6.73 6.15
N LYS A 144 2.79 -6.40 6.73
CA LYS A 144 1.62 -7.28 6.64
C LYS A 144 1.05 -7.26 5.23
N CYS A 145 1.07 -6.10 4.58
CA CYS A 145 0.51 -5.94 3.24
C CYS A 145 1.55 -5.93 2.13
N HIS A 146 2.82 -5.61 2.41
CA HIS A 146 3.91 -5.63 1.43
C HIS A 146 4.85 -6.80 1.70
N PHE A 147 5.36 -7.42 0.64
CA PHE A 147 6.32 -8.52 0.80
C PHE A 147 7.53 -8.07 1.65
N GLY A 148 7.96 -8.96 2.56
CA GLY A 148 9.02 -8.69 3.52
C GLY A 148 10.43 -8.52 2.93
N ASN A 149 10.58 -8.65 1.61
CA ASN A 149 11.81 -8.28 0.92
C ASN A 149 11.79 -6.77 0.68
N LEU A 150 12.41 -6.02 1.60
CA LEU A 150 12.40 -4.55 1.64
C LEU A 150 12.91 -3.88 0.36
N HIS A 151 13.69 -4.60 -0.46
CA HIS A 151 14.20 -4.11 -1.75
C HIS A 151 13.27 -4.43 -2.94
N ARG A 152 12.17 -5.17 -2.71
CA ARG A 152 11.07 -5.38 -3.65
C ARG A 152 9.74 -5.12 -2.93
N PHE A 153 9.44 -3.84 -2.78
CA PHE A 153 8.28 -3.36 -2.02
C PHE A 153 6.98 -3.42 -2.85
N THR A 154 6.48 -4.63 -3.10
CA THR A 154 5.19 -4.85 -3.78
C THR A 154 4.13 -5.33 -2.79
N PRO A 155 2.85 -4.98 -2.99
CA PRO A 155 1.77 -5.53 -2.18
C PRO A 155 1.69 -7.05 -2.32
N ASN A 156 1.55 -7.75 -1.21
CA ASN A 156 1.15 -9.13 -1.12
C ASN A 156 -0.38 -9.21 -1.21
N GLU A 157 -0.89 -9.48 -2.41
CA GLU A 157 -2.34 -9.52 -2.69
C GLU A 157 -3.06 -10.61 -1.88
N LYS A 158 -2.34 -11.65 -1.43
CA LYS A 158 -2.90 -12.71 -0.60
C LYS A 158 -3.09 -12.29 0.86
N ALA A 159 -2.39 -11.24 1.32
CA ALA A 159 -2.50 -10.75 2.69
C ALA A 159 -3.92 -10.29 3.05
N CYS A 160 -4.69 -9.83 2.05
CA CYS A 160 -6.07 -9.40 2.27
C CYS A 160 -6.94 -10.51 2.85
N ALA A 161 -6.76 -11.75 2.38
CA ALA A 161 -7.54 -12.92 2.79
C ALA A 161 -7.19 -13.40 4.21
N GLU A 162 -6.06 -12.96 4.79
CA GLU A 162 -5.71 -13.28 6.18
C GLU A 162 -6.67 -12.63 7.19
N CYS A 163 -7.23 -11.47 6.83
CA CYS A 163 -8.18 -10.73 7.66
C CYS A 163 -9.61 -10.71 7.08
N HIS A 164 -9.76 -10.71 5.75
CA HIS A 164 -11.04 -10.60 5.06
C HIS A 164 -11.48 -11.93 4.43
N THR A 165 -11.76 -12.92 5.27
CA THR A 165 -12.15 -14.27 4.83
C THR A 165 -13.53 -14.31 4.16
N ASP A 166 -14.40 -13.34 4.44
CA ASP A 166 -15.77 -13.23 3.93
C ASP A 166 -15.92 -12.31 2.70
N ARG A 167 -14.81 -11.72 2.21
CA ARG A 167 -14.82 -10.74 1.12
C ARG A 167 -14.27 -11.28 -0.19
N MET A 168 -14.30 -12.60 -0.38
CA MET A 168 -13.93 -13.18 -1.65
C MET A 168 -14.99 -12.89 -2.71
N ILE A 169 -14.54 -12.67 -3.94
CA ILE A 169 -15.42 -12.49 -5.08
C ILE A 169 -15.89 -13.89 -5.52
N HIS A 170 -17.21 -14.09 -5.56
CA HIS A 170 -17.82 -15.32 -6.04
C HIS A 170 -18.61 -15.06 -7.33
N GLY A 171 -18.50 -15.94 -8.32
CA GLY A 171 -19.34 -15.92 -9.51
C GLY A 171 -18.85 -15.04 -10.67
N MET A 172 -19.40 -15.35 -11.86
CA MET A 172 -19.39 -14.52 -13.09
C MET A 172 -18.02 -14.19 -13.71
N GLY A 173 -17.05 -15.08 -13.60
CA GLY A 173 -15.75 -14.94 -14.28
C GLY A 173 -14.80 -13.92 -13.62
N MET A 174 -15.15 -13.44 -12.43
CA MET A 174 -14.29 -12.59 -11.59
C MET A 174 -13.60 -13.37 -10.47
N GLU A 175 -13.85 -14.68 -10.39
CA GLU A 175 -13.22 -15.56 -9.40
C GLU A 175 -11.70 -15.55 -9.58
N GLY A 176 -10.97 -15.41 -8.47
CA GLY A 176 -9.51 -15.43 -8.48
C GLY A 176 -8.84 -14.12 -8.93
N LEU A 177 -9.60 -13.07 -9.27
CA LEU A 177 -9.03 -11.74 -9.46
C LEU A 177 -8.41 -11.22 -8.16
N SER A 178 -7.25 -10.59 -8.28
CA SER A 178 -6.65 -9.83 -7.19
C SER A 178 -7.61 -8.76 -6.67
N CYS A 179 -7.65 -8.59 -5.34
CA CYS A 179 -8.38 -7.52 -4.69
C CYS A 179 -7.97 -6.14 -5.24
N LEU A 180 -6.70 -5.96 -5.64
CA LEU A 180 -6.14 -4.71 -6.15
C LEU A 180 -6.56 -4.38 -7.58
N ASN A 181 -7.19 -5.32 -8.30
CA ASN A 181 -7.81 -5.02 -9.58
C ASN A 181 -8.97 -4.04 -9.40
N CYS A 182 -9.75 -4.21 -8.33
CA CYS A 182 -10.87 -3.34 -7.99
C CYS A 182 -10.50 -2.28 -6.94
N HIS A 183 -9.73 -2.65 -5.92
CA HIS A 183 -9.36 -1.77 -4.81
C HIS A 183 -8.08 -0.97 -5.09
N ASN A 184 -8.14 0.35 -4.88
CA ASN A 184 -7.05 1.29 -5.08
C ASN A 184 -6.49 1.79 -3.73
N TYR A 185 -5.20 1.56 -3.53
CA TYR A 185 -4.44 2.04 -2.37
C TYR A 185 -3.44 3.17 -2.72
N GLY A 186 -3.38 3.59 -3.98
CA GLY A 186 -2.50 4.65 -4.48
C GLY A 186 -3.19 6.00 -4.70
N GLU A 187 -4.53 6.07 -4.67
CA GLU A 187 -5.29 7.29 -4.97
C GLU A 187 -6.42 7.52 -3.97
N LYS A 188 -6.88 8.78 -3.89
CA LYS A 188 -8.08 9.17 -3.13
C LYS A 188 -9.32 8.60 -3.81
N SER A 189 -9.91 7.56 -3.24
CA SER A 189 -11.17 7.00 -3.70
C SER A 189 -12.06 6.58 -2.53
N PRO A 190 -13.36 6.93 -2.55
CA PRO A 190 -14.30 6.42 -1.56
C PRO A 190 -14.33 4.90 -1.58
N ARG A 191 -14.21 4.26 -0.42
CA ARG A 191 -14.22 2.79 -0.28
C ARG A 191 -13.18 2.07 -1.15
N MET A 192 -12.10 2.76 -1.54
CA MET A 192 -11.02 2.23 -2.37
C MET A 192 -11.46 1.83 -3.79
N ILE A 193 -12.63 2.23 -4.31
CA ILE A 193 -13.11 1.82 -5.65
C ILE A 193 -13.50 3.05 -6.46
N THR A 194 -13.27 3.01 -7.78
CA THR A 194 -13.74 4.03 -8.73
C THR A 194 -14.48 3.38 -9.90
N ASN A 195 -15.36 4.13 -10.58
CA ASN A 195 -16.10 3.63 -11.74
C ASN A 195 -15.16 3.26 -12.90
N GLU A 196 -14.06 4.02 -13.07
CA GLU A 196 -13.05 3.78 -14.10
C GLU A 196 -12.45 2.39 -13.97
N ARG A 197 -12.25 1.89 -12.75
CA ARG A 197 -11.73 0.53 -12.54
C ARG A 197 -12.65 -0.54 -13.08
N CYS A 198 -13.97 -0.36 -12.93
CA CYS A 198 -14.96 -1.24 -13.54
C CYS A 198 -14.91 -1.16 -15.07
N LEU A 199 -14.84 0.05 -15.63
CA LEU A 199 -14.84 0.30 -17.07
C LEU A 199 -13.59 -0.20 -17.80
N ARG A 200 -12.47 -0.45 -17.10
CA ARG A 200 -11.27 -1.08 -17.70
C ARG A 200 -11.57 -2.46 -18.29
N CYS A 201 -12.46 -3.20 -17.65
CA CYS A 201 -12.92 -4.51 -18.12
C CYS A 201 -14.31 -4.42 -18.77
N HIS A 202 -15.23 -3.62 -18.22
CA HIS A 202 -16.59 -3.43 -18.74
C HIS A 202 -16.69 -2.28 -19.75
N LYS A 203 -15.90 -2.34 -20.82
CA LYS A 203 -15.78 -1.26 -21.82
C LYS A 203 -17.10 -0.94 -22.53
N ASP A 204 -17.95 -1.93 -22.73
CA ASP A 204 -19.25 -1.80 -23.40
C ASP A 204 -20.27 -0.95 -22.62
N LEU A 205 -19.97 -0.63 -21.36
CA LEU A 205 -20.81 0.19 -20.48
C LEU A 205 -20.41 1.67 -20.47
N ALA A 206 -19.34 2.07 -21.16
CA ALA A 206 -18.77 3.42 -21.13
C ALA A 206 -19.61 4.51 -21.86
N GLY A 207 -20.93 4.33 -21.96
CA GLY A 207 -21.85 5.23 -22.67
C GLY A 207 -22.63 6.20 -21.77
N LYS A 208 -23.13 7.29 -22.37
CA LYS A 208 -24.06 8.25 -21.75
C LYS A 208 -25.46 7.64 -21.63
N ASN A 209 -25.66 6.78 -20.64
CA ASN A 209 -26.99 6.28 -20.27
C ASN A 209 -27.56 7.08 -19.10
N VAL A 210 -28.85 6.93 -18.82
CA VAL A 210 -29.57 7.63 -17.74
C VAL A 210 -28.89 7.46 -16.36
N MET A 211 -28.12 6.39 -16.18
CA MET A 211 -27.39 6.08 -14.95
C MET A 211 -25.88 6.35 -15.00
N SER A 212 -25.36 7.04 -16.03
CA SER A 212 -23.91 7.26 -16.16
C SER A 212 -23.31 8.11 -15.04
N SER A 213 -24.13 8.84 -14.28
CA SER A 213 -23.73 9.62 -13.10
C SER A 213 -23.70 8.80 -11.80
N LEU A 214 -24.28 7.60 -11.79
CA LEU A 214 -24.32 6.74 -10.61
C LEU A 214 -23.02 5.94 -10.47
N LYS A 215 -22.68 5.54 -9.24
CA LYS A 215 -21.53 4.66 -9.02
C LYS A 215 -21.96 3.22 -9.23
N CYS A 216 -21.14 2.44 -9.94
CA CYS A 216 -21.49 1.05 -10.26
C CYS A 216 -21.81 0.24 -8.99
N PHE A 217 -21.08 0.52 -7.91
CA PHE A 217 -21.19 -0.16 -6.64
C PHE A 217 -22.37 0.28 -5.76
N ASP A 218 -23.17 1.27 -6.19
CA ASP A 218 -24.41 1.61 -5.49
C ASP A 218 -25.48 0.52 -5.73
N CYS A 219 -25.37 -0.20 -6.85
CA CYS A 219 -26.26 -1.31 -7.20
C CYS A 219 -25.53 -2.67 -7.19
N HIS A 220 -24.30 -2.73 -7.71
CA HIS A 220 -23.55 -3.97 -7.84
C HIS A 220 -22.63 -4.19 -6.63
N HIS A 221 -22.76 -5.34 -5.95
CA HIS A 221 -21.91 -5.69 -4.82
C HIS A 221 -21.08 -6.95 -5.14
N PRO A 222 -19.85 -6.80 -5.68
CA PRO A 222 -19.00 -7.93 -6.10
C PRO A 222 -18.68 -8.97 -5.02
N HIS A 223 -18.62 -8.55 -3.75
CA HIS A 223 -18.38 -9.45 -2.61
C HIS A 223 -19.67 -10.11 -2.08
N GLY A 224 -20.80 -9.87 -2.74
CA GLY A 224 -22.10 -10.36 -2.29
C GLY A 224 -23.05 -10.42 -3.46
N LYS A 225 -24.15 -9.67 -3.39
CA LYS A 225 -25.19 -9.70 -4.41
C LYS A 225 -24.84 -8.76 -5.58
N ILE A 226 -24.39 -9.35 -6.68
CA ILE A 226 -24.07 -8.58 -7.90
C ILE A 226 -25.33 -8.18 -8.66
N LYS A 227 -26.33 -9.05 -8.77
CA LYS A 227 -27.57 -8.75 -9.48
C LYS A 227 -28.55 -8.03 -8.53
N PRO A 228 -28.93 -6.77 -8.79
CA PRO A 228 -29.91 -6.08 -7.96
C PRO A 228 -31.30 -6.73 -8.09
N SER A 229 -32.11 -6.59 -7.06
CA SER A 229 -33.52 -6.95 -7.05
C SER A 229 -34.41 -5.70 -7.13
N SER A 230 -35.70 -5.92 -7.40
CA SER A 230 -36.71 -4.86 -7.35
C SER A 230 -36.72 -4.09 -6.02
N GLN A 231 -36.49 -4.79 -4.90
CA GLN A 231 -36.45 -4.14 -3.60
C GLN A 231 -35.24 -3.20 -3.45
N ASP A 232 -34.11 -3.54 -4.06
CA ASP A 232 -32.89 -2.70 -4.04
C ASP A 232 -33.12 -1.39 -4.81
N CYS A 233 -33.92 -1.43 -5.88
CA CYS A 233 -34.30 -0.27 -6.67
C CYS A 233 -35.21 0.67 -5.86
N LEU A 234 -36.25 0.09 -5.23
CA LEU A 234 -37.28 0.82 -4.50
C LEU A 234 -36.78 1.44 -3.18
N LYS A 235 -35.79 0.82 -2.54
CA LYS A 235 -35.24 1.35 -1.28
C LYS A 235 -34.23 2.47 -1.51
N SER A 236 -33.45 2.40 -2.59
CA SER A 236 -32.28 3.27 -2.76
C SER A 236 -32.59 4.57 -3.51
N CYS A 237 -33.45 4.54 -4.53
CA CYS A 237 -33.68 5.70 -5.39
C CYS A 237 -35.14 5.87 -5.87
N HIS A 238 -35.92 4.79 -5.98
CA HIS A 238 -37.26 4.80 -6.57
C HIS A 238 -38.36 4.73 -5.50
N GLY A 239 -39.02 5.84 -5.19
CA GLY A 239 -40.01 5.90 -4.10
C GLY A 239 -41.46 5.59 -4.49
N ASN A 240 -41.85 5.88 -5.75
CA ASN A 240 -43.26 5.93 -6.15
C ASN A 240 -43.58 5.08 -7.39
N GLU A 241 -42.57 4.55 -8.07
CA GLU A 241 -42.66 3.89 -9.38
C GLU A 241 -43.58 2.67 -9.32
N ALA A 242 -43.55 1.93 -8.20
CA ALA A 242 -44.45 0.81 -7.94
C ALA A 242 -45.94 1.23 -7.89
N LYS A 243 -46.22 2.51 -7.60
CA LYS A 243 -47.58 3.08 -7.49
C LYS A 243 -48.02 3.84 -8.74
N VAL A 244 -47.16 3.99 -9.75
CA VAL A 244 -47.50 4.70 -11.00
C VAL A 244 -48.08 3.74 -12.03
N GLY A 245 -49.21 4.13 -12.63
CA GLY A 245 -49.90 3.34 -13.63
C GLY A 245 -50.24 1.93 -13.09
N GLN A 246 -49.94 0.91 -13.89
CA GLN A 246 -50.28 -0.47 -13.56
C GLN A 246 -49.10 -1.29 -12.99
N HIS A 247 -48.01 -0.65 -12.55
CA HIS A 247 -46.88 -1.36 -11.96
C HIS A 247 -47.28 -2.19 -10.74
N ASN A 248 -48.14 -1.68 -9.86
CA ASN A 248 -48.61 -2.44 -8.70
C ASN A 248 -49.33 -3.73 -9.09
N LEU A 249 -50.17 -3.69 -10.13
CA LEU A 249 -50.83 -4.90 -10.65
C LEU A 249 -49.82 -5.90 -11.20
N HIS A 250 -48.86 -5.44 -12.01
CA HIS A 250 -47.83 -6.32 -12.56
C HIS A 250 -46.97 -6.97 -11.46
N MET A 251 -46.65 -6.23 -10.40
CA MET A 251 -45.86 -6.76 -9.29
C MET A 251 -46.64 -7.71 -8.39
N THR A 252 -47.90 -7.38 -8.04
CA THR A 252 -48.66 -8.12 -7.03
C THR A 252 -49.55 -9.23 -7.61
N LYS A 253 -50.17 -9.00 -8.77
CA LYS A 253 -51.08 -9.96 -9.42
C LYS A 253 -50.35 -10.83 -10.43
N ALA A 254 -49.45 -10.25 -11.23
CA ALA A 254 -48.67 -11.01 -12.21
C ALA A 254 -47.33 -11.51 -11.66
N GLY A 255 -46.92 -11.10 -10.46
CA GLY A 255 -45.68 -11.54 -9.81
C GLY A 255 -44.39 -11.06 -10.50
N LEU A 256 -44.49 -10.08 -11.42
CA LEU A 256 -43.38 -9.62 -12.22
C LEU A 256 -42.43 -8.71 -11.41
N GLN A 257 -41.14 -8.87 -11.68
CA GLN A 257 -40.07 -8.02 -11.17
C GLN A 257 -39.75 -6.92 -12.18
N CYS A 258 -39.14 -5.84 -11.70
CA CYS A 258 -38.74 -4.70 -12.53
C CYS A 258 -37.85 -5.16 -13.71
N LEU A 259 -36.92 -6.08 -13.46
CA LEU A 259 -35.97 -6.57 -14.46
C LEU A 259 -36.59 -7.50 -15.52
N ASP A 260 -37.85 -7.91 -15.35
CA ASP A 260 -38.55 -8.71 -16.38
C ASP A 260 -38.94 -7.85 -17.59
N CYS A 261 -39.12 -6.54 -17.37
CA CYS A 261 -39.41 -5.56 -18.41
C CYS A 261 -38.26 -4.59 -18.66
N HIS A 262 -37.60 -4.12 -17.59
CA HIS A 262 -36.53 -3.13 -17.67
C HIS A 262 -35.16 -3.78 -17.84
N LYS A 263 -34.50 -3.50 -18.96
CA LYS A 263 -33.11 -3.95 -19.16
C LYS A 263 -32.15 -3.11 -18.32
N ALA A 264 -31.25 -3.78 -17.61
CA ALA A 264 -30.17 -3.14 -16.85
C ALA A 264 -29.40 -2.12 -17.71
N HIS A 265 -28.99 -1.01 -17.09
CA HIS A 265 -28.27 0.11 -17.69
C HIS A 265 -29.03 0.95 -18.73
N ARG A 266 -30.23 0.53 -19.15
CA ARG A 266 -31.12 1.34 -20.01
C ARG A 266 -32.35 1.84 -19.24
N TRP A 267 -32.97 0.97 -18.46
CA TRP A 267 -34.11 1.22 -17.55
C TRP A 267 -35.37 1.86 -18.15
N THR A 268 -35.35 2.32 -19.39
CA THR A 268 -36.54 2.74 -20.13
C THR A 268 -37.01 1.61 -21.04
N VAL A 269 -38.33 1.43 -21.15
CA VAL A 269 -38.95 0.55 -22.13
C VAL A 269 -39.50 1.44 -23.24
N GLY A 270 -38.87 1.42 -24.41
CA GLY A 270 -39.34 2.18 -25.56
C GLY A 270 -40.59 1.56 -26.19
N ASN A 271 -41.32 2.33 -27.01
CA ASN A 271 -42.57 1.88 -27.65
C ASN A 271 -42.39 0.58 -28.47
N GLU A 272 -41.31 0.47 -29.25
CA GLU A 272 -41.03 -0.74 -30.03
C GLU A 272 -40.75 -1.97 -29.16
N GLN A 273 -40.08 -1.76 -28.02
CA GLN A 273 -39.85 -2.83 -27.04
C GLN A 273 -41.15 -3.22 -26.35
N ALA A 274 -42.00 -2.26 -25.98
CA ALA A 274 -43.29 -2.54 -25.34
C ALA A 274 -44.21 -3.42 -26.23
N LYS A 275 -44.22 -3.18 -27.56
CA LYS A 275 -44.98 -4.01 -28.52
C LYS A 275 -44.60 -5.48 -28.49
N THR A 276 -43.35 -5.82 -28.15
CA THR A 276 -42.92 -7.22 -28.05
C THR A 276 -43.03 -7.74 -26.63
N LEU A 277 -42.61 -6.98 -25.62
CA LEU A 277 -42.61 -7.36 -24.21
C LEU A 277 -44.02 -7.56 -23.65
N CYS A 278 -44.94 -6.62 -23.84
CA CYS A 278 -46.28 -6.69 -23.26
C CYS A 278 -47.10 -7.83 -23.90
N ASN A 279 -46.99 -7.97 -25.22
CA ASN A 279 -47.71 -8.99 -26.01
C ASN A 279 -47.36 -10.43 -25.62
N ARG A 280 -46.33 -10.66 -24.80
CA ARG A 280 -46.05 -11.97 -24.20
C ARG A 280 -47.13 -12.44 -23.23
N CYS A 281 -47.85 -11.51 -22.61
CA CYS A 281 -48.87 -11.81 -21.60
C CYS A 281 -50.24 -11.24 -21.99
N HIS A 282 -50.29 -10.02 -22.55
CA HIS A 282 -51.52 -9.39 -22.98
C HIS A 282 -51.28 -8.41 -24.13
N ARG A 283 -52.31 -8.12 -24.92
CA ARG A 283 -52.21 -7.10 -25.98
C ARG A 283 -51.77 -5.76 -25.39
N LEU A 284 -50.81 -5.09 -26.04
CA LEU A 284 -50.36 -3.75 -25.64
C LEU A 284 -51.55 -2.80 -25.51
N LYS A 285 -51.69 -2.20 -24.32
CA LYS A 285 -52.67 -1.15 -24.02
C LYS A 285 -51.95 0.18 -23.96
N ASP A 286 -52.61 1.24 -24.45
CA ASP A 286 -52.03 2.59 -24.43
C ASP A 286 -51.89 3.07 -22.97
N PRO A 287 -50.68 3.48 -22.53
CA PRO A 287 -50.45 4.09 -21.22
C PRO A 287 -51.45 5.15 -20.80
N ALA A 288 -51.92 5.99 -21.72
CA ALA A 288 -52.92 7.03 -21.43
C ALA A 288 -54.24 6.47 -20.88
N THR A 289 -54.56 5.20 -21.16
CA THR A 289 -55.82 4.56 -20.75
C THR A 289 -55.85 4.14 -19.28
N PHE A 290 -54.74 4.29 -18.55
CA PHE A 290 -54.62 3.82 -17.17
C PHE A 290 -53.80 4.75 -16.26
N ILE A 291 -53.75 6.03 -16.61
CA ILE A 291 -53.15 7.11 -15.79
C ILE A 291 -54.22 7.82 -14.92
N TYR A 292 -55.45 7.32 -14.90
CA TYR A 292 -56.57 7.84 -14.10
C TYR A 292 -57.04 6.82 -13.06
#